data_AF-A0A920T4Q7-F1
#
_entry.id   AF-A0A920T4Q7-F1
#
_cell.length_a   1.000
_cell.length_b   1.000
_cell.length_c   1.000
_cell.angle_alpha   90.00
_cell.angle_beta   90.00
_cell.angle_gamma   90.00
#
_symmetry.space_group_name_H-M   'P 1'
#
loop_
_entity.id
_entity.type
_entity.pdbx_description
1 polymer ?
#
loop_
_entity_poly.entity_id
_entity_poly.type
_entity_poly.pdbx_seq_one_letter_code
_entity_poly.pdbx_strand_id
1 'polypeptide(L)'
;MSAFIVKDVLSKVDGLDPAEVEDIIWGIGQPGGEGGFNIGRIIAVMNEMEVPGVTVNRYCSSSLQTIRMAAHAIKAGEGDCFVAGGVETVSRYMNGPQTPATQ
;
A
#
# COMPACT_ATOMS: atom_id res chain seq x y z
N MET A 1 6.90 6.14 6.96
CA MET A 1 5.72 7.02 6.84
C MET A 1 4.45 6.21 6.62
N SER A 2 4.34 5.40 5.56
CA SER A 2 3.11 4.66 5.22
C SER A 2 2.60 3.75 6.34
N ALA A 3 3.47 2.96 6.98
CA ALA A 3 3.07 2.10 8.11
C ALA A 3 2.39 2.88 9.25
N PHE A 4 2.97 4.03 9.63
CA PHE A 4 2.39 4.93 10.63
C PHE A 4 1.01 5.45 10.21
N ILE A 5 0.86 5.92 8.96
CA ILE A 5 -0.42 6.44 8.46
C ILE A 5 -1.49 5.34 8.46
N VAL A 6 -1.16 4.13 8.01
CA VAL A 6 -2.11 3.01 8.00
C VAL A 6 -2.54 2.66 9.41
N LYS A 7 -1.61 2.56 10.37
CA LYS A 7 -1.94 2.32 11.77
C LYS A 7 -2.85 3.41 12.36
N ASP A 8 -2.52 4.67 12.11
CA ASP A 8 -3.29 5.82 12.58
C ASP A 8 -4.70 5.85 11.98
N VAL A 9 -4.85 5.58 10.68
CA VAL A 9 -6.15 5.52 10.01
C VAL A 9 -7.00 4.38 10.54
N LEU A 10 -6.44 3.17 10.67
CA LEU A 10 -7.17 2.03 11.22
C LEU A 10 -7.64 2.29 12.66
N SER A 11 -6.83 2.97 13.48
CA SER A 11 -7.20 3.32 14.86
C SER A 11 -8.36 4.31 14.99
N LYS A 12 -8.75 4.99 13.89
CA LYS A 12 -9.88 5.92 13.85
C LYS A 12 -11.20 5.26 13.45
N VAL A 13 -11.18 3.97 13.10
CA VAL A 13 -12.38 3.21 12.75
C VAL A 13 -12.81 2.41 13.97
N ASP A 14 -13.77 2.94 14.72
CA ASP A 14 -14.26 2.30 15.95
C ASP A 14 -14.82 0.90 15.66
N GLY A 15 -14.31 -0.11 16.38
CA GLY A 15 -14.80 -1.49 16.28
C GLY A 15 -14.25 -2.32 15.12
N LEU A 16 -13.35 -1.77 14.29
CA LEU A 16 -12.66 -2.54 13.25
C LEU A 16 -11.55 -3.39 13.86
N ASP A 17 -11.59 -4.71 13.64
CA ASP A 17 -10.44 -5.57 13.87
C ASP A 17 -9.48 -5.44 12.67
N PRO A 18 -8.20 -5.05 12.86
CA PRO A 18 -7.23 -4.99 11.77
C PRO A 18 -7.07 -6.30 10.99
N ALA A 19 -7.43 -7.45 11.59
CA ALA A 19 -7.44 -8.74 10.90
C ALA A 19 -8.56 -8.89 9.85
N GLU A 20 -9.59 -8.03 9.87
CA GLU A 20 -10.65 -7.98 8.86
C GLU A 20 -10.21 -7.26 7.56
N VAL A 21 -9.02 -6.66 7.54
CA VAL A 21 -8.46 -6.06 6.33
C VAL A 21 -8.03 -7.16 5.35
N GLU A 22 -8.59 -7.14 4.15
CA GLU A 22 -8.36 -8.17 3.15
C GLU A 22 -7.08 -7.95 2.35
N ASP A 23 -6.72 -6.71 2.06
CA ASP A 23 -5.48 -6.36 1.34
C ASP A 23 -5.05 -4.93 1.63
N ILE A 24 -3.73 -4.70 1.63
CA ILE A 24 -3.12 -3.37 1.62
C ILE A 24 -2.65 -3.06 0.19
N ILE A 25 -3.50 -2.33 -0.54
CA ILE A 25 -3.27 -1.91 -1.92
C ILE A 25 -2.63 -0.52 -1.92
N TRP A 26 -1.32 -0.45 -2.14
CA TRP A 26 -0.56 0.77 -1.94
C TRP A 26 0.12 1.28 -3.22
N GLY A 27 -0.20 2.52 -3.60
CA GLY A 27 0.30 3.15 -4.81
C GLY A 27 1.67 3.79 -4.66
N ILE A 28 2.53 3.66 -5.66
CA ILE A 28 3.80 4.41 -5.79
C ILE A 28 4.12 4.61 -7.28
N GLY A 29 4.53 5.83 -7.65
CA GLY A 29 4.84 6.16 -9.04
C GLY A 29 6.15 5.55 -9.50
N GLN A 30 7.13 5.44 -8.60
CA GLN A 30 8.44 4.83 -8.86
C GLN A 30 8.79 3.80 -7.78
N PRO A 31 8.42 2.52 -7.94
CA PRO A 31 8.67 1.45 -6.97
C PRO A 31 10.15 1.01 -6.97
N GLY A 32 11.01 1.88 -6.47
CA GLY A 32 12.46 1.64 -6.34
C GLY A 32 13.00 2.24 -5.05
N GLY A 33 14.20 1.80 -4.66
CA GLY A 33 14.85 2.30 -3.46
C GLY A 33 14.07 1.97 -2.21
N GLU A 34 13.88 2.96 -1.34
CA GLU A 34 13.06 2.85 -0.13
C GLU A 34 11.58 2.53 -0.39
N GLY A 35 11.09 2.81 -1.60
CA GLY A 35 9.74 2.47 -2.05
C GLY A 35 9.63 1.11 -2.76
N GLY A 36 10.73 0.37 -2.89
CA GLY A 36 10.79 -0.92 -3.57
C GLY A 36 10.26 -2.09 -2.74
N PHE A 37 10.54 -3.31 -3.22
CA PHE A 37 10.30 -4.59 -2.49
C PHE A 37 8.88 -4.80 -1.97
N ASN A 38 7.89 -4.36 -2.74
CA ASN A 38 6.47 -4.39 -2.40
C ASN A 38 6.13 -3.63 -1.11
N ILE A 39 6.07 -2.30 -1.19
CA ILE A 39 5.75 -1.42 -0.05
C ILE A 39 4.40 -1.73 0.60
N GLY A 40 3.41 -2.23 -0.15
CA GLY A 40 2.13 -2.70 0.40
C GLY A 40 2.34 -3.81 1.44
N ARG A 41 3.16 -4.82 1.12
CA ARG A 41 3.47 -5.89 2.07
C ARG A 41 4.38 -5.42 3.21
N ILE A 42 5.32 -4.52 2.95
CA ILE A 42 6.17 -3.93 4.00
C ILE A 42 5.31 -3.22 5.05
N ILE A 43 4.27 -2.49 4.64
CA ILE A 43 3.33 -1.83 5.55
C ILE A 43 2.66 -2.84 6.49
N ALA A 44 2.16 -3.95 5.96
CA ALA A 44 1.53 -5.00 6.77
C ALA A 44 2.51 -5.57 7.80
N VAL A 45 3.73 -5.93 7.37
CA VAL A 45 4.77 -6.47 8.26
C VAL A 45 5.16 -5.47 9.34
N MET A 46 5.34 -4.19 9.01
CA MET A 46 5.69 -3.14 9.98
C MET A 46 4.57 -2.86 11.00
N ASN A 47 3.34 -3.24 10.69
CA ASN A 47 2.19 -3.13 11.58
C ASN A 47 1.80 -4.47 12.22
N GLU A 48 2.63 -5.51 12.08
CA GLU A 48 2.39 -6.85 12.64
C GLU A 48 1.06 -7.47 12.15
N MET A 49 0.66 -7.16 10.91
CA MET A 49 -0.55 -7.69 10.28
C MET A 49 -0.21 -8.87 9.35
N GLU A 50 -1.00 -9.94 9.44
CA GLU A 50 -0.88 -11.13 8.59
C GLU A 50 -1.53 -10.96 7.19
N VAL A 51 -2.11 -9.79 6.92
CA VAL A 51 -2.82 -9.46 5.68
C VAL A 51 -1.88 -9.36 4.46
N PRO A 52 -2.33 -9.72 3.25
CA PRO A 52 -1.54 -9.51 2.04
C PRO A 52 -1.33 -8.01 1.77
N GLY A 53 -0.44 -7.72 0.82
CA GLY A 53 -0.18 -6.35 0.41
C GLY A 53 0.42 -6.31 -0.98
N VAL A 54 0.04 -5.30 -1.76
CA VAL A 54 0.47 -5.13 -3.15
C VAL A 54 0.88 -3.69 -3.43
N THR A 55 1.90 -3.55 -4.27
CA THR A 55 2.34 -2.26 -4.79
C THR A 55 1.77 -2.03 -6.16
N VAL A 56 1.10 -0.90 -6.34
CA VAL A 56 0.45 -0.52 -7.61
C VAL A 56 1.18 0.65 -8.22
N ASN A 57 1.59 0.49 -9.48
CA ASN A 57 2.13 1.58 -10.28
C ASN A 57 1.22 1.87 -11.48
N ARG A 58 0.62 3.05 -11.45
CA ARG A 58 -0.06 3.71 -12.56
C ARG A 58 0.38 5.17 -12.67
N TYR A 59 1.67 5.42 -12.44
CA TYR A 59 2.29 6.73 -12.35
C TYR A 59 1.53 7.67 -11.41
N CYS A 60 1.23 8.90 -11.83
CA CYS A 60 0.48 9.90 -11.08
C CYS A 60 -0.91 9.43 -10.62
N SER A 61 -1.45 8.37 -11.23
CA SER A 61 -2.76 7.81 -10.89
C SER A 61 -2.70 6.56 -10.00
N SER A 62 -1.54 6.23 -9.43
CA SER A 62 -1.35 4.99 -8.65
C SER A 62 -2.29 4.88 -7.45
N SER A 63 -2.44 5.94 -6.63
CA SER A 63 -3.34 5.92 -5.47
C SER A 63 -4.83 5.92 -5.86
N LEU A 64 -5.19 6.61 -6.95
CA LEU A 64 -6.56 6.52 -7.48
C LEU A 64 -6.87 5.10 -7.97
N GLN A 65 -5.88 4.45 -8.59
CA GLN A 65 -6.00 3.08 -9.04
C GLN A 65 -6.19 2.12 -7.87
N THR A 66 -5.49 2.30 -6.73
CA THR A 66 -5.67 1.44 -5.56
C THR A 66 -7.08 1.58 -4.97
N ILE A 67 -7.62 2.80 -4.89
CA ILE A 67 -9.00 3.04 -4.46
C ILE A 67 -9.99 2.36 -5.41
N ARG A 68 -9.76 2.46 -6.73
CA ARG A 68 -10.61 1.79 -7.73
C ARG A 68 -10.58 0.27 -7.58
N MET A 69 -9.40 -0.31 -7.33
CA MET A 69 -9.23 -1.74 -7.12
C MET A 69 -9.99 -2.20 -5.87
N ALA A 70 -9.82 -1.53 -4.73
CA ALA A 70 -10.55 -1.82 -3.50
C ALA A 70 -12.07 -1.73 -3.69
N ALA A 71 -12.57 -0.67 -4.32
CA ALA A 71 -13.99 -0.50 -4.59
C ALA A 71 -14.55 -1.61 -5.51
N HIS A 72 -13.78 -2.06 -6.49
CA HIS A 72 -14.16 -3.16 -7.36
C HIS A 72 -14.17 -4.51 -6.63
N ALA A 73 -13.18 -4.78 -5.76
CA ALA A 73 -13.11 -5.99 -4.96
C ALA A 73 -14.32 -6.10 -4.01
N ILE A 74 -14.65 -5.01 -3.30
CA ILE A 74 -15.87 -4.92 -2.48
C ILE A 74 -17.11 -5.18 -3.34
N LYS A 75 -17.20 -4.53 -4.51
CA LYS A 75 -18.35 -4.71 -5.42
C LYS A 75 -18.48 -6.14 -5.95
N ALA A 76 -17.38 -6.85 -6.11
CA ALA A 76 -17.31 -8.24 -6.55
C ALA A 76 -17.59 -9.24 -5.43
N GLY A 77 -17.67 -8.80 -4.18
CA GLY A 77 -17.83 -9.68 -3.02
C GLY A 77 -16.54 -10.40 -2.61
N GLU A 78 -15.38 -9.83 -2.96
CA GLU A 78 -14.05 -10.37 -2.57
C GLU A 78 -13.67 -10.01 -1.13
N GLY A 79 -14.47 -9.18 -0.46
CA GLY A 79 -14.27 -8.79 0.93
C GLY A 79 -14.95 -7.45 1.27
N ASP A 80 -14.91 -7.07 2.54
CA ASP A 80 -15.64 -5.88 3.04
C ASP A 80 -14.71 -4.73 3.47
N CYS A 81 -13.43 -5.00 3.75
CA CYS A 81 -12.48 -4.00 4.23
C CYS A 81 -11.13 -4.09 3.49
N PHE A 82 -10.68 -2.97 2.93
CA PHE A 82 -9.43 -2.86 2.19
C PHE A 82 -8.71 -1.57 2.58
N VAL A 83 -7.38 -1.61 2.65
CA VAL A 83 -6.57 -0.41 2.83
C VAL A 83 -6.05 0.04 1.49
N ALA A 84 -6.57 1.16 0.99
CA ALA A 84 -6.13 1.77 -0.26
C ALA A 84 -5.45 3.11 -0.01
N GLY A 85 -4.29 3.32 -0.63
CA GLY A 85 -3.59 4.60 -0.52
C GLY A 85 -2.39 4.67 -1.46
N GLY A 86 -1.45 5.55 -1.13
CA GLY A 86 -0.18 5.64 -1.83
C GLY A 86 0.81 6.54 -1.12
N VAL A 87 2.08 6.42 -1.51
CA VAL A 87 3.17 7.24 -1.01
C VAL A 87 4.15 7.54 -2.13
N GLU A 88 4.79 8.68 -2.08
CA GLU A 88 5.92 9.01 -2.95
C GLU A 88 6.96 9.79 -2.15
N THR A 89 8.25 9.50 -2.36
CA THR A 89 9.34 10.18 -1.63
C THR A 89 10.34 10.78 -2.61
N VAL A 90 9.85 11.80 -3.33
CA VAL A 90 10.56 12.49 -4.42
C VAL A 90 11.95 13.01 -4.01
N SER A 91 12.09 13.50 -2.78
CA SER A 91 13.36 14.02 -2.26
C SER A 91 14.40 12.93 -1.96
N ARG A 92 14.00 11.66 -1.97
CA ARG A 92 14.83 10.51 -1.60
C ARG A 92 14.85 9.44 -2.70
N TYR A 93 14.59 9.83 -3.94
CA TYR A 93 14.53 8.90 -5.07
C TYR A 93 15.78 8.00 -5.21
N MET A 94 16.96 8.51 -4.85
CA MET A 94 18.23 7.77 -4.97
C MET A 94 18.55 6.93 -3.72
N ASN A 95 17.71 6.97 -2.68
CA ASN A 95 17.97 6.25 -1.44
C ASN A 95 17.44 4.81 -1.53
N GLY A 96 18.23 3.88 -0.99
CA GLY A 96 17.89 2.45 -0.96
C GLY A 96 18.26 1.70 -2.23
N PRO A 97 18.10 0.36 -2.24
CA PRO A 97 18.47 -0.47 -3.37
C PRO A 97 17.54 -0.20 -4.56
N GLN A 98 18.12 0.23 -5.68
CA GLN A 98 17.41 0.31 -6.95
C GLN A 98 17.54 -1.02 -7.67
N THR A 99 16.53 -1.42 -8.42
CA THR A 99 16.70 -2.47 -9.42
C THR A 99 17.81 -2.02 -10.38
N PRO A 100 18.87 -2.84 -10.62
CA PRO A 100 19.98 -2.45 -11.48
C PRO A 100 19.46 -2.00 -12.85
N ALA A 101 20.02 -0.90 -13.37
CA ALA A 101 19.68 -0.37 -14.69
C ALA A 101 20.11 -1.27 -15.87
N THR A 102 20.62 -2.46 -15.60
CA THR A 102 21.04 -3.44 -16.61
C THR A 102 19.84 -4.28 -17.06
N GLN A 103 19.11 -3.73 -18.04
CA GLN A 103 18.64 -4.49 -19.19
C GLN A 103 19.39 -4.01 -20.43
#